data_AF-A0A6B1DDF3-F1
#
_entry.id   AF-A0A6B1DDF3-F1
#
_cell.length_a   1.000
_cell.length_b   1.000
_cell.length_c   1.000
_cell.angle_alpha   90.00
_cell.angle_beta   90.00
_cell.angle_gamma   90.00
#
_symmetry.space_group_name_H-M   'P 1'
#
loop_
_entity.id
_entity.type
_entity.pdbx_description
1 polymer ?
#
loop_
_entity_poly.entity_id
_entity_poly.type
_entity_poly.pdbx_seq_one_letter_code
_entity_poly.pdbx_strand_id
1 'polypeptide(L)'
;MTSVQEKSDTWSTWEIRAKYVAYFVSWVAYSALTFYLVTRISPLLRLLMDVLDVNRWAQSAVHNFSFFTLGLIGLCMVIIVENYLRTAIPQNLLLRRIVIALGAVLILTGVSHALPEFLFYLLRT
;
A
#
# COMPACT_ATOMS: atom_id res chain seq x y z
N MET A 1 16.09 41.93 -21.58
CA MET A 1 16.62 41.07 -20.51
C MET A 1 15.53 40.39 -19.66
N THR A 2 14.23 40.55 -19.98
CA THR A 2 13.12 39.97 -19.21
C THR A 2 12.65 38.60 -19.71
N SER A 3 12.89 38.25 -20.98
CA SER A 3 12.39 37.00 -21.59
C SER A 3 13.14 35.72 -21.18
N VAL A 4 14.37 35.83 -20.67
CA VAL A 4 15.16 34.67 -20.23
C VAL A 4 14.78 34.25 -18.81
N GLN A 5 14.43 35.20 -17.94
CA GLN A 5 13.99 34.95 -16.57
C GLN A 5 12.60 34.31 -16.51
N GLU A 6 11.68 34.75 -17.39
CA GLU A 6 10.34 34.17 -17.50
C GLU A 6 10.39 32.69 -17.99
N LYS A 7 11.39 32.36 -18.81
CA LYS A 7 11.61 31.00 -19.31
C LYS A 7 12.25 30.08 -18.26
N SER A 8 13.04 30.59 -17.32
CA SER A 8 13.58 29.78 -16.21
C SER A 8 12.54 29.52 -15.12
N ASP A 9 11.65 30.47 -14.86
CA ASP A 9 10.58 30.31 -13.86
C ASP A 9 9.49 29.34 -14.31
N THR A 10 9.22 29.27 -15.61
CA THR A 10 8.28 28.29 -16.20
C THR A 10 8.84 26.86 -16.17
N TRP A 11 10.14 26.67 -16.35
CA TRP A 11 10.78 25.35 -16.19
C TRP A 11 10.73 24.85 -14.73
N SER A 12 11.03 25.73 -13.78
CA SER A 12 10.94 25.45 -12.33
C SER A 12 9.52 25.06 -11.90
N THR A 13 8.52 25.82 -12.34
CA THR A 13 7.12 25.54 -11.97
C THR A 13 6.58 24.26 -12.60
N TRP A 14 7.03 23.91 -13.81
CA TRP A 14 6.59 22.67 -14.46
C TRP A 14 7.16 21.43 -13.76
N GLU A 15 8.43 21.46 -13.35
CA GLU A 15 9.05 20.37 -12.58
C GLU A 15 8.38 20.14 -11.23
N ILE A 16 8.00 21.21 -10.52
CA ILE A 16 7.31 21.10 -9.23
C ILE A 16 5.93 20.46 -9.43
N ARG A 17 5.15 20.92 -10.42
CA ARG A 17 3.84 20.34 -10.73
C ARG A 17 3.95 18.87 -11.16
N ALA A 18 4.96 18.50 -11.95
CA ALA A 18 5.21 17.10 -12.32
C ALA A 18 5.48 16.22 -11.09
N LYS A 19 6.24 16.72 -10.10
CA LYS A 19 6.46 16.02 -8.82
C LYS A 19 5.17 15.83 -8.02
N TYR A 20 4.27 16.80 -8.02
CA TYR A 20 2.96 16.68 -7.37
C TYR A 20 2.04 15.69 -8.09
N VAL A 21 2.06 15.64 -9.42
CA VAL A 21 1.30 14.63 -10.18
C VAL A 21 1.83 13.22 -9.89
N ALA A 22 3.16 13.02 -9.91
CA ALA A 22 3.78 11.75 -9.58
C ALA A 22 3.48 11.31 -8.13
N TYR A 23 3.48 12.26 -7.19
CA TYR A 23 3.03 12.06 -5.82
C TYR A 23 1.59 11.53 -5.76
N PHE A 24 0.66 12.20 -6.44
CA PHE A 24 -0.76 11.86 -6.39
C PHE A 24 -1.04 10.49 -7.01
N VAL A 25 -0.43 10.21 -8.17
CA VAL A 25 -0.52 8.90 -8.83
C VAL A 25 0.04 7.79 -7.94
N SER A 26 1.20 8.02 -7.32
CA SER A 26 1.82 7.03 -6.42
C SER A 26 0.99 6.79 -5.16
N TRP A 27 0.39 7.83 -4.60
CA TRP A 27 -0.47 7.72 -3.42
C TRP A 27 -1.77 6.96 -3.74
N VAL A 28 -2.41 7.25 -4.87
CA VAL A 28 -3.59 6.50 -5.35
C VAL A 28 -3.23 5.04 -5.62
N ALA A 29 -2.11 4.79 -6.30
CA ALA A 29 -1.63 3.43 -6.56
C ALA A 29 -1.35 2.65 -5.26
N TYR A 30 -0.69 3.29 -4.29
CA TYR A 30 -0.42 2.71 -2.97
C TYR A 30 -1.71 2.39 -2.22
N SER A 31 -2.70 3.29 -2.26
CA SER A 31 -4.00 3.11 -1.62
C SER A 31 -4.77 1.94 -2.25
N ALA A 32 -4.76 1.84 -3.58
CA ALA A 32 -5.37 0.73 -4.30
C ALA A 32 -4.69 -0.60 -3.97
N LEU A 33 -3.35 -0.63 -3.90
CA LEU A 33 -2.59 -1.84 -3.53
C LEU A 33 -2.87 -2.27 -2.10
N THR A 34 -2.90 -1.30 -1.17
CA THR A 34 -3.19 -1.56 0.25
C THR A 34 -4.60 -2.12 0.42
N PHE A 35 -5.57 -1.54 -0.28
CA PHE A 35 -6.95 -2.04 -0.28
C PHE A 35 -7.04 -3.47 -0.83
N TYR A 36 -6.37 -3.72 -1.97
CA TYR A 36 -6.27 -5.05 -2.54
C TYR A 36 -5.68 -6.07 -1.56
N LEU A 37 -4.61 -5.71 -0.85
CA LEU A 37 -3.97 -6.55 0.16
C LEU A 37 -4.94 -6.91 1.32
N VAL A 38 -5.69 -5.94 1.84
CA VAL A 38 -6.68 -6.15 2.92
C VAL A 38 -7.77 -7.15 2.48
N THR A 39 -8.27 -7.02 1.25
CA THR A 39 -9.26 -7.96 0.71
C THR A 39 -8.73 -9.39 0.56
N ARG A 40 -7.42 -9.55 0.32
CA ARG A 40 -6.77 -10.86 0.17
C ARG A 40 -6.40 -11.54 1.48
N ILE A 41 -6.11 -10.80 2.54
CA ILE A 41 -5.72 -11.37 3.85
C ILE A 41 -6.92 -11.99 4.59
N SER A 42 -8.12 -11.45 4.42
CA SER A 42 -9.33 -11.96 5.11
C SER A 42 -9.66 -13.44 4.85
N PRO A 43 -9.62 -13.95 3.60
CA PRO A 43 -9.84 -15.39 3.36
C PRO A 43 -8.73 -16.28 3.92
N LEU A 44 -7.49 -15.78 4.05
CA LEU A 44 -6.39 -16.52 4.68
C LEU A 44 -6.62 -16.72 6.18
N LEU A 45 -7.09 -15.69 6.89
CA LEU A 45 -7.49 -15.81 8.30
C LEU A 45 -8.58 -16.87 8.48
N ARG A 46 -9.56 -16.91 7.56
CA ARG A 46 -10.63 -17.90 7.60
C ARG A 46 -10.10 -19.33 7.44
N LEU A 47 -9.17 -19.57 6.50
CA LEU A 47 -8.50 -20.86 6.33
C LEU A 47 -7.74 -21.28 7.59
N LEU A 48 -7.02 -20.34 8.20
CA LEU A 48 -6.21 -20.60 9.40
C LEU A 48 -7.09 -20.95 10.61
N MET A 49 -8.26 -20.32 10.71
CA MET A 49 -9.26 -20.64 11.74
C MET A 49 -9.95 -21.98 11.54
N ASP A 50 -10.10 -22.40 10.28
CA ASP A 50 -10.65 -23.72 9.93
C ASP A 50 -9.66 -24.83 10.34
N VAL A 51 -8.36 -24.62 10.11
CA VAL A 51 -7.29 -25.53 10.56
C VAL A 51 -7.21 -25.64 12.09
N LEU A 52 -7.52 -24.56 12.81
CA LEU A 52 -7.50 -24.51 14.28
C LEU A 52 -8.81 -25.02 14.93
N ASP A 53 -9.76 -25.53 14.13
CA ASP A 53 -11.06 -26.07 14.57
C ASP A 53 -11.84 -25.10 15.50
N VAL A 54 -11.75 -23.80 15.20
CA VAL A 54 -12.42 -22.76 15.98
C VAL A 54 -13.92 -22.78 15.71
N ASN A 55 -14.74 -22.65 16.76
CA ASN A 55 -16.21 -22.66 16.66
C ASN A 55 -16.73 -21.63 15.61
N ARG A 56 -17.66 -22.06 14.76
CA ARG A 56 -18.21 -21.31 13.62
C ARG A 56 -18.78 -19.94 13.98
N TRP A 57 -19.34 -19.80 15.19
CA TRP A 57 -19.81 -18.50 15.71
C TRP A 57 -18.66 -17.52 15.97
N ALA A 58 -17.56 -18.01 16.54
CA ALA A 58 -16.37 -17.20 16.78
C ALA A 58 -15.65 -16.86 15.46
N GLN A 59 -15.63 -17.78 14.48
CA GLN A 59 -15.06 -17.52 13.15
C GLN A 59 -15.72 -16.33 12.45
N SER A 60 -17.06 -16.25 12.49
CA SER A 60 -17.80 -15.14 11.86
C SER A 60 -17.51 -13.80 12.52
N ALA A 61 -17.49 -13.77 13.86
CA ALA A 61 -17.17 -12.56 14.62
C ALA A 61 -15.74 -12.09 14.35
N VAL A 62 -14.76 -13.00 14.39
CA VAL A 62 -13.35 -12.64 14.18
C VAL A 62 -13.08 -12.22 12.74
N HIS A 63 -13.74 -12.81 11.75
CA HIS A 63 -13.60 -12.37 10.36
C HIS A 63 -14.03 -10.91 10.16
N ASN A 64 -15.21 -10.54 10.68
CA ASN A 64 -15.70 -9.16 10.58
C ASN A 64 -14.82 -8.16 11.35
N PHE A 65 -14.37 -8.55 12.54
CA PHE A 65 -13.48 -7.70 13.34
C PHE A 65 -12.10 -7.54 12.68
N SER A 66 -11.56 -8.63 12.12
CA SER A 66 -10.27 -8.63 11.43
C SER A 66 -10.31 -7.76 10.18
N PHE A 67 -11.40 -7.82 9.39
CA PHE A 67 -11.56 -6.95 8.23
C PHE A 67 -11.55 -5.46 8.63
N PHE A 68 -12.27 -5.11 9.71
CA PHE A 68 -12.28 -3.76 10.24
C PHE A 68 -10.91 -3.31 10.73
N THR A 69 -10.23 -4.13 11.54
CA THR A 69 -8.90 -3.82 12.08
C THR A 69 -7.85 -3.69 10.96
N LEU A 70 -7.86 -4.59 9.98
CA LEU A 70 -6.96 -4.53 8.82
C LEU A 70 -7.24 -3.30 7.96
N GLY A 71 -8.51 -2.93 7.76
CA GLY A 71 -8.89 -1.69 7.09
C GLY A 71 -8.38 -0.45 7.82
N LEU A 72 -8.50 -0.42 9.15
CA LEU A 72 -7.98 0.66 9.98
C LEU A 72 -6.45 0.78 9.89
N ILE A 73 -5.74 -0.35 9.98
CA ILE A 73 -4.28 -0.40 9.81
C ILE A 73 -3.88 0.08 8.41
N GLY A 74 -4.59 -0.36 7.37
CA GLY A 74 -4.38 0.07 6.00
C GLY A 74 -4.57 1.59 5.82
N LEU A 75 -5.61 2.15 6.42
CA LEU A 75 -5.86 3.60 6.43
C LEU A 75 -4.72 4.36 7.13
N CYS A 76 -4.30 3.91 8.31
CA CYS A 76 -3.16 4.51 9.02
C CYS A 76 -1.89 4.48 8.16
N MET A 77 -1.61 3.36 7.48
CA MET A 77 -0.47 3.25 6.58
C MET A 77 -0.56 4.23 5.40
N VAL A 78 -1.74 4.39 4.78
CA VAL A 78 -1.95 5.35 3.68
C VAL A 78 -1.66 6.78 4.15
N ILE A 79 -2.10 7.15 5.35
CA ILE A 79 -1.86 8.48 5.94
C ILE A 79 -0.36 8.69 6.24
N ILE A 80 0.30 7.68 6.80
CA ILE A 80 1.74 7.74 7.08
C ILE A 80 2.53 7.92 5.78
N VAL A 81 2.17 7.16 4.74
CA VAL A 81 2.80 7.21 3.42
C VAL A 81 2.53 8.55 2.73
N GLU A 82 1.32 9.08 2.84
CA GLU A 82 1.01 10.44 2.38
C GLU A 82 1.96 11.46 3.00
N ASN A 83 2.08 11.45 4.33
CA ASN A 83 2.95 12.37 5.04
C ASN A 83 4.44 12.17 4.66
N TYR A 84 4.86 10.91 4.51
CA TYR A 84 6.23 10.54 4.14
C TYR A 84 6.62 10.96 2.72
N LEU A 85 5.68 10.87 1.77
CA LEU A 85 5.89 11.36 0.41
C LEU A 85 5.80 12.89 0.35
N ARG A 86 4.93 13.52 1.14
CA ARG A 86 4.81 14.99 1.20
C ARG A 86 6.10 15.65 1.68
N THR A 87 6.77 15.05 2.67
CA THR A 87 8.10 15.50 3.12
C THR A 87 9.22 15.23 2.11
N ALA A 88 9.00 14.34 1.14
CA ALA A 88 9.98 14.00 0.10
C ALA A 88 10.03 15.02 -1.04
N ILE A 89 8.94 15.78 -1.26
CA ILE A 89 8.82 16.79 -2.31
C ILE A 89 9.93 17.85 -2.22
N PRO A 90 10.17 18.51 -1.07
CA PRO A 90 11.22 19.53 -0.95
C PRO A 90 12.64 18.96 -1.00
N GLN A 91 12.84 17.66 -0.77
CA GLN A 91 14.16 17.03 -0.65
C GLN A 91 14.65 16.37 -1.96
N ASN A 92 13.86 16.42 -3.04
CA ASN A 92 14.17 15.79 -4.33
C ASN A 92 14.38 14.25 -4.28
N LEU A 93 13.98 13.60 -3.18
CA LEU A 93 14.12 12.15 -2.94
C LEU A 93 12.83 11.36 -3.22
N LEU A 94 11.85 12.01 -3.87
CA LEU A 94 10.52 11.47 -4.17
C LEU A 94 10.57 10.08 -4.82
N LEU A 95 11.33 9.93 -5.90
CA LEU A 95 11.40 8.66 -6.65
C LEU A 95 11.91 7.50 -5.79
N ARG A 96 12.96 7.73 -4.99
CA ARG A 96 13.53 6.70 -4.12
C ARG A 96 12.51 6.26 -3.07
N ARG A 97 11.79 7.22 -2.47
CA ARG A 97 10.77 6.93 -1.46
C ARG A 97 9.53 6.27 -2.04
N ILE A 98 9.10 6.68 -3.23
CA ILE A 98 8.03 6.03 -3.98
C ILE A 98 8.39 4.57 -4.27
N VAL A 99 9.60 4.31 -4.78
CA VAL A 99 10.06 2.95 -5.08
C VAL A 99 10.15 2.09 -3.81
N ILE A 100 10.61 2.63 -2.68
CA ILE A 100 10.64 1.89 -1.42
C ILE A 100 9.22 1.58 -0.93
N ALA A 101 8.32 2.55 -0.95
CA ALA A 101 6.95 2.38 -0.47
C ALA A 101 6.15 1.41 -1.36
N LEU A 102 6.15 1.62 -2.68
CA LEU A 102 5.49 0.71 -3.63
C LEU A 102 6.17 -0.65 -3.67
N GLY A 103 7.50 -0.70 -3.62
CA GLY A 103 8.27 -1.94 -3.60
C GLY A 103 7.96 -2.77 -2.37
N ALA A 104 7.87 -2.15 -1.19
CA ALA A 104 7.50 -2.84 0.04
C ALA A 104 6.09 -3.45 -0.07
N VAL A 105 5.10 -2.71 -0.57
CA VAL A 105 3.74 -3.24 -0.71
C VAL A 105 3.66 -4.29 -1.82
N LEU A 106 4.39 -4.14 -2.92
CA LEU A 106 4.48 -5.17 -3.97
C LEU A 106 5.08 -6.47 -3.43
N ILE A 107 6.17 -6.40 -2.68
CA ILE A 107 6.78 -7.56 -2.02
C ILE A 107 5.78 -8.19 -1.07
N LEU A 108 5.12 -7.39 -0.23
CA LEU A 108 4.13 -7.87 0.71
C LEU A 108 2.95 -8.56 -0.01
N THR A 109 2.50 -7.98 -1.13
CA THR A 109 1.43 -8.55 -1.96
C THR A 109 1.86 -9.86 -2.60
N GLY A 110 3.11 -9.94 -3.10
CA GLY A 110 3.69 -11.17 -3.64
C GLY A 110 3.78 -12.28 -2.58
N VAL A 111 4.24 -11.93 -1.38
CA VAL A 111 4.29 -12.87 -0.23
C VAL A 111 2.88 -13.32 0.17
N SER A 112 1.91 -12.40 0.24
CA SER A 112 0.51 -12.76 0.48
C SER A 112 -0.08 -13.67 -0.59
N HIS A 113 0.44 -13.63 -1.82
CA HIS A 113 0.00 -14.52 -2.89
C HIS A 113 0.65 -15.91 -2.83
N ALA A 114 1.92 -15.99 -2.40
CA ALA A 114 2.67 -17.24 -2.30
C ALA A 114 2.33 -18.04 -1.02
N LEU A 115 2.00 -17.36 0.07
CA LEU A 115 1.62 -17.97 1.35
C LEU A 115 0.49 -19.02 1.24
N PRO A 116 -0.66 -18.73 0.60
CA PRO A 116 -1.73 -19.72 0.47
C PRO A 116 -1.31 -20.96 -0.30
N GLU A 117 -0.55 -20.81 -1.40
CA GLU A 117 -0.08 -21.97 -2.17
C GLU A 117 0.91 -22.83 -1.36
N PHE A 118 1.79 -22.18 -0.60
CA PHE A 118 2.72 -22.90 0.28
C PHE A 118 2.00 -23.65 1.41
N LEU A 119 1.01 -23.02 2.04
CA LEU A 119 0.15 -23.65 3.06
C LEU A 119 -0.62 -24.84 2.50
N PHE A 120 -1.17 -24.70 1.29
CA PHE A 120 -1.91 -25.77 0.63
C PHE A 120 -1.02 -26.95 0.25
N TYR A 121 0.23 -26.68 -0.13
CA TYR A 121 1.23 -27.72 -0.39
C TYR A 121 1.58 -28.47 0.90
N LEU A 122 1.86 -27.75 1.99
CA LEU A 122 2.21 -28.32 3.30
C LEU A 122 1.10 -29.17 3.93
N LEU A 123 -0.17 -28.78 3.77
CA LEU A 123 -1.32 -29.54 4.29
C LEU A 123 -1.64 -30.80 3.48
N ARG A 124 -1.06 -30.95 2.28
CA ARG A 124 -1.35 -32.07 1.37
C ARG A 124 -0.29 -33.18 1.41
N THR A 125 0.95 -32.85 1.78
CA THR A 125 2.01 -33.82 2.11
C THR A 125 1.90 -34.31 3.53
#